data_AF-A0A2Z5ZJ12-F1
#
_entry.id   AF-A0A2Z5ZJ12-F1
#
_cell.length_a   1.000
_cell.length_b   1.000
_cell.length_c   1.000
_cell.angle_alpha   90.00
_cell.angle_beta   90.00
_cell.angle_gamma   90.00
#
_symmetry.space_group_name_H-M   'P 1'
#
loop_
_entity.id
_entity.type
_entity.pdbx_description
1 polymer ?
#
loop_
_entity_poly.entity_id
_entity_poly.type
_entity_poly.pdbx_seq_one_letter_code
_entity_poly.pdbx_strand_id
1 'polypeptide(L)'
;MWTTDKDGLILSLLAAEITAKTGKNPSQHYHELIARLGTPYYQRIDAAATPEQKARLSKLSPEQYPGDTLAGEAITAKLTKAPGNGAAIGGLKVTTRDGWFAARPSGTEDVYKIYAESFKSPEHLKEIQEEAQTVINKVLSV
;
A
#
# COMPACT_ATOMS: atom_id res chain seq x y z
N MET A 1 15.20 16.13 -20.19
CA MET A 1 14.67 15.88 -18.84
C MET A 1 14.37 17.23 -18.21
N TRP A 2 13.15 17.47 -17.71
CA TRP A 2 12.76 18.78 -17.14
C TRP A 2 13.35 18.99 -15.74
N THR A 3 13.07 18.07 -14.80
CA THR A 3 13.70 18.02 -13.46
C THR A 3 13.76 16.57 -12.98
N THR A 4 14.68 16.27 -12.06
CA THR A 4 14.84 14.97 -11.40
C THR A 4 14.23 14.92 -10.00
N ASP A 5 13.90 16.07 -9.40
CA ASP A 5 13.15 16.14 -8.15
C ASP A 5 11.64 16.25 -8.43
N LYS A 6 10.81 16.17 -7.40
CA LYS A 6 9.37 16.41 -7.52
C LYS A 6 9.12 17.89 -7.77
N ASP A 7 8.32 18.18 -8.80
CA ASP A 7 7.95 19.55 -9.17
C ASP A 7 6.41 19.68 -9.12
N GLY A 8 5.92 20.39 -8.11
CA GLY A 8 4.50 20.63 -7.92
C GLY A 8 3.90 21.64 -8.90
N LEU A 9 4.72 22.53 -9.47
CA LEU A 9 4.26 23.54 -10.42
C LEU A 9 3.85 22.86 -11.72
N ILE A 10 4.68 21.97 -12.26
CA ILE A 10 4.34 21.25 -13.51
C ILE A 10 3.15 20.32 -13.34
N LEU A 11 2.98 19.66 -12.18
CA LEU A 11 1.79 18.83 -11.94
C LEU A 11 0.51 19.67 -11.85
N SER A 12 0.61 20.89 -11.33
CA SER A 12 -0.52 21.84 -11.31
C SER A 12 -0.86 22.34 -12.72
N LEU A 13 0.16 22.67 -13.52
CA LEU A 13 -0.04 23.06 -14.93
C LEU A 13 -0.57 21.90 -15.77
N LEU A 14 -0.15 20.67 -15.50
CA LEU A 14 -0.68 19.48 -16.15
C LEU A 14 -2.17 19.28 -15.85
N ALA A 15 -2.63 19.54 -14.62
CA ALA A 15 -4.06 19.51 -14.30
C ALA A 15 -4.86 20.55 -15.11
N ALA A 16 -4.29 21.74 -15.29
CA ALA A 16 -4.88 22.77 -16.15
C ALA A 16 -4.89 22.33 -17.63
N GLU A 17 -3.80 21.74 -18.12
CA GLU A 17 -3.69 21.22 -19.48
C GLU A 17 -4.72 20.11 -19.75
N ILE A 18 -4.84 19.12 -18.86
CA ILE A 18 -5.86 18.06 -18.94
C ILE A 18 -7.25 18.68 -19.08
N THR A 19 -7.56 19.67 -18.26
CA THR A 19 -8.85 20.37 -18.30
C THR A 19 -9.05 21.09 -19.63
N ALA A 20 -8.05 21.86 -20.07
CA ALA A 20 -8.12 22.63 -21.32
C ALA A 20 -8.22 21.74 -22.57
N LYS A 21 -7.54 20.58 -22.58
CA LYS A 21 -7.48 19.69 -23.74
C LYS A 21 -8.65 18.73 -23.83
N THR A 22 -9.23 18.35 -22.69
CA THR A 22 -10.30 17.32 -22.65
C THR A 22 -11.67 17.88 -22.30
N GLY A 23 -11.75 19.12 -21.82
CA GLY A 23 -12.98 19.71 -21.28
C GLY A 23 -13.42 19.12 -19.93
N LYS A 24 -12.60 18.25 -19.32
CA LYS A 24 -12.87 17.59 -18.05
C LYS A 24 -11.71 17.80 -17.09
N ASN A 25 -12.01 18.18 -15.85
CA ASN A 25 -11.00 18.29 -14.82
C ASN A 25 -10.49 16.90 -14.37
N PRO A 26 -9.33 16.81 -13.69
CA PRO A 26 -8.76 15.52 -13.26
C PRO A 26 -9.69 14.68 -12.37
N SER A 27 -10.54 15.30 -11.55
CA SER A 27 -11.50 14.58 -10.72
C SER A 27 -12.54 13.86 -11.57
N GLN A 28 -13.04 14.48 -12.64
CA GLN A 28 -13.96 13.83 -13.58
C GLN A 28 -13.30 12.64 -14.29
N HIS A 29 -12.04 12.77 -14.71
CA HIS A 29 -11.27 11.64 -15.25
C HIS A 29 -11.11 10.52 -14.22
N TYR A 30 -10.86 10.84 -12.95
CA TYR A 30 -10.80 9.84 -11.88
C TYR A 30 -12.12 9.08 -11.73
N HIS A 31 -13.27 9.77 -11.76
CA HIS A 31 -14.59 9.14 -11.71
C HIS A 31 -14.81 8.16 -12.89
N GLU A 32 -14.32 8.51 -14.09
CA GLU A 32 -14.38 7.61 -15.26
C GLU A 32 -13.47 6.39 -15.10
N LEU A 33 -12.29 6.56 -14.49
CA LEU A 33 -11.37 5.46 -14.20
C LEU A 33 -11.99 4.47 -13.22
N ILE A 34 -12.55 4.94 -12.10
CA ILE A 34 -13.16 4.05 -11.09
C ILE A 34 -14.45 3.39 -11.60
N ALA A 35 -15.20 4.06 -12.48
CA ALA A 35 -16.35 3.45 -13.15
C ALA A 35 -15.94 2.29 -14.07
N ARG A 36 -14.77 2.36 -14.71
CA ARG A 36 -14.27 1.34 -15.63
C ARG A 36 -13.48 0.23 -14.94
N LEU A 37 -12.70 0.58 -13.92
CA LEU A 37 -11.69 -0.30 -13.33
C LEU A 37 -12.01 -0.73 -11.88
N GLY A 38 -13.08 -0.20 -11.30
CA GLY A 38 -13.46 -0.43 -9.91
C GLY A 38 -13.03 0.71 -8.98
N THR A 39 -13.75 0.86 -7.86
CA THR A 39 -13.49 1.89 -6.85
C THR A 39 -12.48 1.39 -5.82
N PRO A 40 -11.31 2.04 -5.67
CA PRO A 40 -10.39 1.71 -4.61
C PRO A 40 -10.80 2.37 -3.29
N TYR A 41 -10.67 1.63 -2.21
CA TYR A 41 -10.80 2.06 -0.83
C TYR A 41 -9.42 1.95 -0.20
N TYR A 42 -8.82 3.08 0.15
CA TYR A 42 -7.45 3.14 0.65
C TYR A 42 -7.39 3.77 2.04
N GLN A 43 -6.62 3.17 2.94
CA GLN A 43 -6.33 3.75 4.25
C GLN A 43 -4.94 3.36 4.76
N ARG A 44 -4.41 4.18 5.66
CA ARG A 44 -3.20 3.89 6.44
C ARG A 44 -3.55 3.80 7.92
N ILE A 45 -3.03 2.79 8.60
CA ILE A 45 -3.06 2.69 10.05
C ILE A 45 -1.64 2.59 10.60
N ASP A 46 -1.47 3.09 11.81
CA ASP A 46 -0.19 3.08 12.52
C ASP A 46 -0.37 2.21 13.79
N ALA A 47 0.61 1.35 14.08
CA ALA A 47 0.57 0.40 15.19
C ALA A 47 1.87 0.46 16.00
N ALA A 48 1.77 0.42 17.33
CA ALA A 48 2.94 0.46 18.20
C ALA A 48 3.91 -0.69 17.92
N ALA A 49 5.21 -0.40 17.93
CA ALA A 49 6.25 -1.41 17.85
C ALA A 49 7.52 -0.97 18.56
N THR A 50 8.12 -1.90 19.32
CA THR A 50 9.43 -1.68 19.93
C THR A 50 10.52 -1.56 18.86
N PRO A 51 11.70 -1.00 19.19
CA PRO A 51 12.84 -0.97 18.28
C PRO A 51 13.22 -2.35 17.72
N GLU A 52 13.13 -3.41 18.53
CA GLU A 52 13.41 -4.79 18.13
C GLU A 52 12.38 -5.28 17.12
N GLN A 53 11.10 -5.00 17.34
CA GLN A 53 10.03 -5.33 16.40
C GLN A 53 10.18 -4.59 15.08
N LYS A 54 10.56 -3.30 15.10
CA LYS A 54 10.86 -2.53 13.88
C LYS A 54 12.03 -3.13 13.11
N ALA A 55 13.09 -3.53 13.82
CA ALA A 55 14.25 -4.18 13.22
C ALA A 55 13.88 -5.52 12.56
N ARG A 56 13.05 -6.35 13.22
CA ARG A 56 12.52 -7.60 12.65
C ARG A 56 11.68 -7.33 11.40
N LEU A 57 10.75 -6.37 11.46
CA LEU A 57 9.90 -6.00 10.32
C LEU A 57 10.72 -5.63 9.07
N SER A 58 11.79 -4.85 9.26
CA SER A 58 12.66 -4.43 8.14
C SER A 58 13.42 -5.57 7.46
N LYS A 59 13.53 -6.73 8.12
CA LYS A 59 14.30 -7.90 7.68
C LYS A 59 13.40 -9.11 7.36
N LEU A 60 12.09 -8.93 7.29
CA LEU A 60 11.18 -10.03 6.94
C LEU A 60 11.53 -10.63 5.58
N SER A 61 11.35 -11.94 5.51
CA SER A 61 11.34 -12.74 4.29
C SER A 61 9.90 -13.12 3.92
N PRO A 62 9.58 -13.30 2.62
CA PRO A 62 8.23 -13.68 2.18
C PRO A 62 7.68 -14.93 2.88
N GLU A 63 8.54 -15.89 3.19
CA GLU A 63 8.20 -17.19 3.78
C GLU A 63 7.73 -17.07 5.23
N GLN A 64 8.07 -15.98 5.92
CA GLN A 64 7.63 -15.73 7.30
C GLN A 64 6.18 -15.28 7.41
N TYR A 65 5.50 -14.94 6.30
CA TYR A 65 4.07 -14.65 6.34
C TYR A 65 3.27 -15.96 6.36
N PRO A 66 2.54 -16.25 7.46
CA PRO A 66 1.73 -17.45 7.57
C PRO A 66 0.46 -17.34 6.72
N GLY A 67 0.13 -18.41 6.01
CA GLY A 67 -1.12 -18.54 5.26
C GLY A 67 -1.03 -18.11 3.80
N ASP A 68 -2.06 -18.49 3.04
CA ASP A 68 -2.14 -18.32 1.59
C ASP A 68 -3.35 -17.46 1.18
N THR A 69 -3.97 -16.81 2.16
CA THR A 69 -5.13 -15.92 1.96
C THR A 69 -4.95 -14.59 2.70
N LEU A 70 -5.66 -13.56 2.23
CA LEU A 70 -5.83 -12.27 2.89
C LEU A 70 -7.29 -11.81 2.66
N ALA A 71 -8.02 -11.53 3.73
CA ALA A 71 -9.46 -11.17 3.71
C ALA A 71 -10.30 -12.15 2.86
N GLY A 72 -10.03 -13.45 3.02
CA GLY A 72 -10.71 -14.52 2.29
C GLY A 72 -10.30 -14.69 0.82
N GLU A 73 -9.33 -13.93 0.32
CA GLU A 73 -8.82 -14.05 -1.05
C GLU A 73 -7.46 -14.73 -1.10
N ALA A 74 -7.22 -15.54 -2.14
CA ALA A 74 -5.91 -16.15 -2.36
C ALA A 74 -4.83 -15.07 -2.57
N ILE A 75 -3.71 -15.23 -1.86
CA ILE A 75 -2.54 -14.37 -2.00
C ILE A 75 -1.89 -14.63 -3.36
N THR A 76 -1.65 -13.56 -4.11
CA THR A 76 -0.99 -13.58 -5.41
C THR A 76 0.51 -13.28 -5.32
N ALA A 77 0.94 -12.53 -4.30
CA ALA A 77 2.35 -12.30 -4.02
C ALA A 77 2.63 -11.91 -2.57
N LYS A 78 3.83 -12.29 -2.10
CA LYS A 78 4.45 -11.84 -0.84
C LYS A 78 5.80 -11.22 -1.19
N LEU A 79 5.98 -9.93 -0.94
CA LEU A 79 7.07 -9.13 -1.48
C LEU A 79 7.84 -8.41 -0.38
N THR A 80 9.15 -8.61 -0.34
CA THR A 80 10.10 -7.87 0.54
C THR A 80 11.10 -7.05 -0.29
N LYS A 81 11.01 -7.16 -1.61
CA LYS A 81 11.74 -6.37 -2.60
C LYS A 81 10.75 -5.79 -3.61
N ALA A 82 11.05 -4.61 -4.13
CA ALA A 82 10.24 -3.95 -5.14
C ALA A 82 10.44 -4.65 -6.50
N PRO A 83 9.36 -5.10 -7.19
CA PRO A 83 9.48 -5.84 -8.45
C PRO A 83 10.18 -5.06 -9.57
N GLY A 84 10.05 -3.73 -9.59
CA GLY A 84 10.59 -2.89 -10.66
C GLY A 84 12.12 -2.71 -10.66
N ASN A 85 12.77 -2.83 -9.51
CA ASN A 85 14.22 -2.59 -9.38
C ASN A 85 14.96 -3.53 -8.43
N GLY A 86 14.27 -4.48 -7.79
CA GLY A 86 14.86 -5.43 -6.86
C GLY A 86 15.31 -4.86 -5.51
N ALA A 87 15.11 -3.56 -5.26
CA ALA A 87 15.50 -2.93 -4.00
C ALA A 87 14.63 -3.45 -2.84
N ALA A 88 15.24 -3.65 -1.67
CA ALA A 88 14.50 -4.03 -0.47
C ALA A 88 13.51 -2.92 -0.08
N ILE A 89 12.26 -3.28 0.23
CA ILE A 89 11.25 -2.30 0.67
C ILE A 89 11.39 -1.95 2.17
N GLY A 90 12.18 -2.74 2.91
CA GLY A 90 12.34 -2.61 4.37
C GLY A 90 11.03 -2.92 5.09
N GLY A 91 10.40 -4.05 4.75
CA GLY A 91 9.07 -4.43 5.20
C GLY A 91 8.49 -5.58 4.37
N LEU A 92 7.18 -5.75 4.43
CA LEU A 92 6.44 -6.77 3.67
C LEU A 92 5.26 -6.13 2.93
N LYS A 93 5.05 -6.52 1.67
CA LYS A 93 3.82 -6.26 0.93
C LYS A 93 3.16 -7.59 0.54
N VAL A 94 1.87 -7.73 0.78
CA VAL A 94 1.07 -8.89 0.38
C VAL A 94 -0.05 -8.42 -0.54
N THR A 95 -0.26 -9.13 -1.65
CA THR A 95 -1.29 -8.78 -2.64
C THR A 95 -2.24 -9.94 -2.87
N THR A 96 -3.49 -9.62 -3.18
CA THR A 96 -4.52 -10.52 -3.70
C THR A 96 -4.96 -10.03 -5.08
N ARG A 97 -6.09 -10.52 -5.60
CA ARG A 97 -6.68 -9.97 -6.82
C ARG A 97 -7.30 -8.58 -6.57
N ASP A 98 -8.08 -8.44 -5.50
CA ASP A 98 -8.92 -7.25 -5.27
C ASP A 98 -8.43 -6.41 -4.07
N GLY A 99 -7.23 -6.67 -3.54
CA GLY A 99 -6.67 -5.91 -2.42
C GLY A 99 -5.20 -6.17 -2.15
N TRP A 100 -4.63 -5.36 -1.26
CA TRP A 100 -3.26 -5.53 -0.78
C TRP A 100 -3.04 -4.79 0.54
N PHE A 101 -1.99 -5.20 1.26
CA PHE A 101 -1.41 -4.37 2.32
C PHE A 101 0.13 -4.32 2.21
N ALA A 102 0.73 -3.26 2.77
CA ALA A 102 2.16 -3.14 2.95
C ALA A 102 2.49 -2.62 4.35
N ALA A 103 3.35 -3.33 5.08
CA ALA A 103 3.81 -2.99 6.42
C ALA A 103 5.28 -2.54 6.39
N ARG A 104 5.58 -1.38 6.99
CA ARG A 104 6.95 -0.82 7.08
C ARG A 104 7.18 -0.15 8.44
N PRO A 105 8.38 -0.22 9.03
CA PRO A 105 8.68 0.48 10.27
C PRO A 105 8.68 2.00 10.05
N SER A 106 8.21 2.77 11.03
CA SER A 106 8.34 4.23 11.00
C SER A 106 9.80 4.63 11.20
N GLY A 107 10.25 5.63 10.44
CA GLY A 107 11.60 6.17 10.55
C GLY A 107 11.82 7.07 11.77
N THR A 108 10.74 7.59 12.37
CA THR A 108 10.80 8.64 13.39
C THR A 108 10.18 8.26 14.74
N GLU A 109 9.26 7.30 14.74
CA GLU A 109 8.43 6.95 15.91
C GLU A 109 8.48 5.45 16.18
N ASP A 110 8.18 5.03 17.41
CA ASP A 110 8.08 3.62 17.82
C ASP A 110 6.76 2.97 17.40
N VAL A 111 6.50 3.08 16.09
CA VAL A 111 5.37 2.49 15.39
C VAL A 111 5.83 1.85 14.08
N TYR A 112 5.04 0.93 13.57
CA TYR A 112 5.05 0.56 12.16
C TYR A 112 3.75 1.00 11.49
N LYS A 113 3.81 1.17 10.17
CA LYS A 113 2.70 1.67 9.35
C LYS A 113 2.21 0.55 8.46
N ILE A 114 0.89 0.35 8.41
CA ILE A 114 0.22 -0.50 7.42
C ILE A 114 -0.50 0.41 6.45
N TYR A 115 -0.17 0.26 5.17
CA TYR A 115 -0.90 0.83 4.05
C TYR A 115 -1.76 -0.28 3.47
N ALA A 116 -3.05 -0.05 3.24
CA ALA A 116 -3.95 -1.05 2.69
C ALA A 116 -4.89 -0.44 1.65
N GLU A 117 -5.25 -1.26 0.68
CA GLU A 117 -6.22 -0.92 -0.36
C GLU A 117 -7.12 -2.12 -0.66
N SER A 118 -8.39 -1.83 -0.98
CA SER A 118 -9.40 -2.80 -1.39
C SER A 118 -10.17 -2.25 -2.59
N PHE A 119 -10.48 -3.09 -3.57
CA PHE A 119 -11.36 -2.77 -4.70
C PHE A 119 -12.79 -3.31 -4.51
N LYS A 120 -13.09 -3.93 -3.36
CA LYS A 120 -14.42 -4.49 -3.07
C LYS A 120 -15.31 -3.53 -2.31
N SER A 121 -14.89 -3.15 -1.10
CA SER A 121 -15.66 -2.28 -0.21
C SER A 121 -14.79 -1.73 0.94
N PRO A 122 -15.28 -0.72 1.68
CA PRO A 122 -14.67 -0.29 2.94
C PRO A 122 -14.59 -1.38 4.01
N GLU A 123 -15.56 -2.29 4.05
CA GLU A 123 -15.58 -3.42 5.01
C GLU A 123 -14.46 -4.41 4.68
N HIS A 124 -14.29 -4.75 3.41
CA HIS A 124 -13.17 -5.60 2.97
C HIS A 124 -11.80 -4.92 3.22
N LEU A 125 -11.71 -3.58 3.10
CA LEU A 125 -10.50 -2.86 3.50
C LEU A 125 -10.20 -3.04 4.99
N LYS A 126 -11.23 -2.97 5.84
CA LYS A 126 -11.09 -3.16 7.28
C LYS A 126 -10.66 -4.59 7.62
N GLU A 127 -11.23 -5.59 6.95
CA GLU A 127 -10.78 -6.99 7.08
C GLU A 127 -9.31 -7.17 6.70
N ILE A 128 -8.86 -6.57 5.58
CA ILE A 128 -7.45 -6.57 5.18
C ILE A 128 -6.57 -5.96 6.28
N GLN A 129 -6.98 -4.83 6.87
CA GLN A 129 -6.22 -4.14 7.91
C GLN A 129 -6.10 -4.97 9.19
N GLU A 130 -7.22 -5.54 9.66
CA GLU A 130 -7.28 -6.34 10.88
C GLU A 130 -6.45 -7.63 10.75
N GLU A 131 -6.57 -8.32 9.62
CA GLU A 131 -5.78 -9.52 9.34
C GLU A 131 -4.28 -9.16 9.20
N ALA A 132 -3.95 -8.10 8.46
CA ALA A 132 -2.57 -7.64 8.31
C ALA A 132 -1.94 -7.31 9.68
N GLN A 133 -2.63 -6.54 10.52
CA GLN A 133 -2.13 -6.19 11.84
C GLN A 133 -1.94 -7.42 12.73
N THR A 134 -2.90 -8.35 12.72
CA THR A 134 -2.83 -9.59 13.48
C THR A 134 -1.64 -10.44 13.06
N VAL A 135 -1.46 -10.63 11.75
CA VAL A 135 -0.36 -11.44 11.21
C VAL A 135 0.99 -10.78 11.48
N ILE A 136 1.13 -9.48 11.23
CA ILE A 136 2.40 -8.78 11.50
C ILE A 136 2.74 -8.85 12.99
N ASN A 137 1.80 -8.59 13.90
CA ASN A 137 2.06 -8.70 15.34
C ASN A 137 2.53 -10.11 15.74
N LYS A 138 1.94 -11.16 15.14
CA LYS A 138 2.36 -12.55 15.37
C LYS A 138 3.76 -12.84 14.83
N VAL A 139 4.12 -12.33 13.66
CA VAL A 139 5.45 -12.51 13.08
C VAL A 139 6.51 -11.75 13.87
N LEU A 140 6.15 -10.61 14.48
CA LEU A 140 7.06 -9.79 15.27
C LEU A 140 7.23 -10.25 16.73
N SER A 141 6.36 -11.11 17.25
CA SER A 141 6.43 -11.61 18.63
C SER A 141 7.34 -12.83 18.83
N VAL A 142 7.78 -13.46 17.73
CA VAL A 142 8.78 -14.55 17.71
C VAL A 142 10.15 -13.95 17.57
#